data_AF-A0A662HJX3-F1
#
_entry.id   AF-A0A662HJX3-F1
#
_cell.length_a   1.000
_cell.length_b   1.000
_cell.length_c   1.000
_cell.angle_alpha   90.00
_cell.angle_beta   90.00
_cell.angle_gamma   90.00
#
_symmetry.space_group_name_H-M   'P 1'
#
loop_
_entity.id
_entity.type
_entity.pdbx_description
1 polymer ?
#
loop_
_entity_poly.entity_id
_entity_poly.type
_entity_poly.pdbx_seq_one_letter_code
_entity_poly.pdbx_strand_id
1 'polypeptide(L)'
;MSQFEVLAEWRIRRIRPPKSKNEDETLKWALTSLGLEEDEQKVYLYVKSKDVATIEDLVKEFNIEEGKARLILDKLYTLGLVEKVGRAYYVKYPLGDAIIKRTLPRLIDVLKEIAKVESSFRTHYYGRLVEGIAFNSVASAIPMIAYLMDKGSVKVSVTGTHVYTGKTVELEGVVTSLNRDNRSFKLLVEGGKEVEVGDRSSKGVDVKASSVIVYEVGE
;
A
#
# COMPACT_ATOMS: atom_id res chain seq x y z
N MET A 1 6.18 -18.81 -20.39
CA MET A 1 6.29 -17.53 -19.65
C MET A 1 4.92 -16.89 -19.68
N SER A 2 4.29 -16.66 -18.53
CA SER A 2 3.02 -15.91 -18.50
C SER A 2 3.31 -14.46 -18.89
N GLN A 3 2.74 -14.01 -19.99
CA GLN A 3 2.86 -12.62 -20.43
C GLN A 3 1.98 -11.76 -19.50
N PHE A 4 2.55 -10.72 -18.89
CA PHE A 4 1.75 -9.81 -18.06
C PHE A 4 0.80 -8.97 -18.93
N GLU A 5 -0.45 -8.82 -18.50
CA GLU A 5 -1.40 -7.90 -19.12
C GLU A 5 -1.11 -6.47 -18.67
N VAL A 6 -0.86 -5.57 -19.63
CA VAL A 6 -0.62 -4.15 -19.34
C VAL A 6 -1.97 -3.42 -19.34
N LEU A 7 -2.47 -3.11 -18.15
CA LEU A 7 -3.74 -2.38 -17.99
C LEU A 7 -3.59 -0.88 -18.31
N ALA A 8 -2.43 -0.31 -18.00
CA ALA A 8 -2.08 1.08 -18.28
C ALA A 8 -0.55 1.27 -18.26
N GLU A 9 -0.05 2.22 -19.07
CA GLU A 9 1.37 2.58 -19.12
C GLU A 9 1.53 4.09 -18.90
N TRP A 10 2.45 4.46 -18.00
CA TRP A 10 2.88 5.84 -17.81
C TRP A 10 4.33 6.00 -18.24
N ARG A 11 4.63 7.09 -18.93
CA ARG A 11 6.00 7.48 -19.29
C ARG A 11 6.29 8.86 -18.70
N ILE A 12 7.22 8.93 -17.76
CA ILE A 12 7.65 10.21 -17.16
C ILE A 12 9.09 10.48 -17.58
N ARG A 13 9.31 11.61 -18.26
CA ARG A 13 10.62 12.04 -18.77
C ARG A 13 11.14 13.21 -17.94
N ARG A 14 12.36 13.06 -17.41
CA ARG A 14 13.12 14.16 -16.82
C ARG A 14 13.83 14.95 -17.91
N ILE A 15 13.25 16.05 -18.33
CA ILE A 15 13.76 16.92 -19.40
C ILE A 15 14.20 18.25 -18.78
N ARG A 16 15.24 18.89 -19.34
CA ARG A 16 15.68 20.21 -18.88
C ARG A 16 14.53 21.23 -19.06
N PRO A 17 14.17 22.02 -18.03
CA PRO A 17 13.14 23.04 -18.14
C PRO A 17 13.50 24.09 -19.21
N PRO A 18 12.50 24.70 -19.88
CA PRO A 18 12.73 25.79 -20.80
C PRO A 18 13.33 26.98 -20.05
N LYS A 19 14.23 27.71 -20.73
CA LYS A 19 14.86 28.91 -20.16
C LYS A 19 13.97 30.15 -20.31
N SER A 20 13.12 30.16 -21.33
CA SER A 20 12.20 31.25 -21.58
C SER A 20 10.96 31.12 -20.68
N LYS A 21 10.27 32.24 -20.44
CA LYS A 21 8.95 32.25 -19.79
C LYS A 21 7.80 32.15 -20.81
N ASN A 22 8.05 31.57 -21.98
CA ASN A 22 7.01 31.38 -22.99
C ASN A 22 6.03 30.29 -22.51
N GLU A 23 4.74 30.62 -22.49
CA GLU A 23 3.68 29.72 -22.06
C GLU A 23 3.58 28.47 -22.94
N ASP A 24 3.66 28.62 -24.26
CA ASP A 24 3.56 27.50 -25.22
C ASP A 24 4.75 26.56 -25.10
N GLU A 25 5.95 27.11 -24.91
CA GLU A 25 7.17 26.32 -24.70
C GLU A 25 7.08 25.53 -23.38
N THR A 26 6.56 26.17 -22.32
CA THR A 26 6.35 25.54 -21.01
C THR A 26 5.29 24.44 -21.08
N LEU A 27 4.21 24.67 -21.81
CA LEU A 27 3.14 23.71 -22.04
C LEU A 27 3.64 22.50 -22.83
N LYS A 28 4.34 22.73 -23.95
CA LYS A 28 4.96 21.67 -24.77
C LYS A 28 5.95 20.86 -23.94
N TRP A 29 6.78 21.54 -23.14
CA TRP A 29 7.72 20.89 -22.23
C TRP A 29 7.01 19.98 -21.23
N ALA A 30 5.97 20.48 -20.56
CA ALA A 30 5.24 19.71 -19.56
C ALA A 30 4.57 18.46 -20.16
N LEU A 31 3.89 18.60 -21.30
CA LEU A 31 3.25 17.46 -21.98
C LEU A 31 4.28 16.43 -22.47
N THR A 32 5.42 16.90 -23.00
CA THR A 32 6.53 16.01 -23.39
C THR A 32 7.11 15.29 -22.18
N SER A 33 7.23 15.97 -21.03
CA SER A 33 7.66 15.38 -19.76
C SER A 33 6.69 14.32 -19.23
N LEU A 34 5.40 14.42 -19.55
CA LEU A 34 4.38 13.40 -19.27
C LEU A 34 4.34 12.27 -20.32
N GLY A 35 5.32 12.23 -21.24
CA GLY A 35 5.47 11.16 -22.21
C GLY A 35 4.47 11.21 -23.36
N LEU A 36 3.91 12.40 -23.64
CA LEU A 36 3.07 12.62 -24.81
C LEU A 36 3.94 12.95 -26.03
N GLU A 37 3.67 12.29 -27.15
CA GLU A 37 4.26 12.56 -28.46
C GLU A 37 3.55 13.73 -29.15
N GLU A 38 4.15 14.29 -30.20
CA GLU A 38 3.65 15.54 -30.81
C GLU A 38 2.18 15.46 -31.29
N ASP A 39 1.76 14.35 -31.89
CA ASP A 39 0.36 14.13 -32.30
C ASP A 39 -0.60 14.15 -31.09
N GLU A 40 -0.19 13.54 -29.99
CA GLU A 40 -1.00 13.44 -28.77
C GLU A 40 -1.10 14.80 -28.06
N GLN A 41 -0.02 15.59 -28.12
CA GLN A 41 -0.01 16.97 -27.62
C GLN A 41 -0.99 17.84 -28.42
N LYS A 42 -1.00 17.73 -29.76
CA LYS A 42 -1.95 18.46 -30.61
C LYS A 42 -3.40 18.10 -30.26
N VAL A 43 -3.69 16.82 -30.04
CA VAL A 43 -5.01 16.37 -29.59
C VAL A 43 -5.39 16.99 -28.24
N TYR A 44 -4.50 16.98 -27.25
CA TYR A 44 -4.77 17.63 -25.96
C TYR A 44 -5.11 19.12 -26.12
N LEU A 45 -4.36 19.85 -26.95
CA LEU A 45 -4.61 21.27 -27.22
C LEU A 45 -5.95 21.48 -27.93
N TYR A 46 -6.31 20.60 -28.86
CA TYR A 46 -7.61 20.62 -29.52
C TYR A 46 -8.76 20.45 -28.51
N VAL A 47 -8.70 19.41 -27.66
CA VAL A 47 -9.70 19.18 -26.60
C VAL A 47 -9.80 20.40 -25.67
N LYS A 48 -8.64 20.99 -25.29
CA LYS A 48 -8.57 22.19 -24.45
C LYS A 48 -9.26 23.40 -25.11
N SER A 49 -9.16 23.54 -26.43
CA SER A 49 -9.70 24.70 -27.17
C SER A 49 -11.18 24.59 -27.55
N LYS A 50 -11.73 23.37 -27.65
CA LYS A 50 -13.12 23.11 -28.06
C LYS A 50 -14.09 22.94 -26.89
N ASP A 51 -13.58 23.04 -25.65
CA ASP A 51 -14.22 22.64 -24.39
C ASP A 51 -14.60 21.15 -24.30
N VAL A 52 -15.15 20.57 -25.37
CA VAL A 52 -15.52 19.16 -25.48
C VAL A 52 -15.11 18.61 -26.85
N ALA A 53 -14.63 17.37 -26.88
CA ALA A 53 -14.36 16.63 -28.11
C ALA A 53 -14.78 15.16 -28.01
N THR A 54 -15.18 14.56 -29.13
CA THR A 54 -15.42 13.12 -29.25
C THR A 54 -14.37 12.44 -30.13
N ILE A 55 -14.41 11.11 -30.18
CA ILE A 55 -13.55 10.33 -31.09
C ILE A 55 -13.80 10.74 -32.55
N GLU A 56 -15.05 10.94 -32.94
CA GLU A 56 -15.45 11.33 -34.30
C GLU A 56 -14.92 12.73 -34.67
N ASP A 57 -14.86 13.65 -33.70
CA ASP A 57 -14.28 14.98 -33.92
C ASP A 57 -12.78 14.87 -34.21
N LEU A 58 -12.06 14.03 -33.46
CA LEU A 58 -10.63 13.79 -33.68
C LEU A 58 -10.34 13.13 -35.03
N VAL A 59 -11.17 12.15 -35.43
CA VAL A 59 -11.06 11.50 -36.74
C VAL A 59 -11.19 12.52 -37.86
N LYS A 60 -12.16 13.45 -37.76
CA LYS A 60 -12.38 14.49 -38.76
C LYS A 60 -11.27 15.54 -38.77
N GLU A 61 -10.87 16.03 -37.60
CA GLU A 61 -9.90 17.13 -37.49
C GLU A 61 -8.47 16.68 -37.85
N PHE A 62 -8.05 15.51 -37.36
CA PHE A 62 -6.67 15.05 -37.50
C PHE A 62 -6.48 14.01 -38.61
N ASN A 63 -7.56 13.60 -39.28
CA ASN A 63 -7.57 12.55 -40.31
C ASN A 63 -6.85 11.27 -39.84
N ILE A 64 -7.14 10.86 -38.61
CA ILE A 64 -6.60 9.64 -37.99
C ILE A 64 -7.69 8.57 -37.88
N GLU A 65 -7.29 7.30 -37.86
CA GLU A 65 -8.22 6.19 -37.64
C GLU A 65 -8.87 6.24 -36.26
N GLU A 66 -10.12 5.77 -36.17
CA GLU A 66 -10.91 5.75 -34.93
C GLU A 66 -10.17 5.05 -33.77
N GLY A 67 -9.47 3.95 -34.07
CA GLY A 67 -8.67 3.21 -33.09
C GLY A 67 -7.53 4.06 -32.52
N LYS A 68 -6.81 4.81 -33.37
CA LYS A 68 -5.74 5.72 -32.94
C LYS A 68 -6.32 6.87 -32.12
N ALA A 69 -7.42 7.48 -32.55
CA ALA A 69 -8.09 8.55 -31.81
C ALA A 69 -8.51 8.09 -30.40
N ARG A 70 -9.09 6.89 -30.29
CA ARG A 70 -9.44 6.26 -29.02
C ARG A 70 -8.22 6.07 -28.11
N LEU A 71 -7.14 5.49 -28.64
CA LEU A 71 -5.92 5.26 -27.86
C LEU A 71 -5.32 6.58 -27.32
N ILE A 72 -5.31 7.65 -28.12
CA ILE A 72 -4.80 8.95 -27.67
C ILE A 72 -5.68 9.51 -26.54
N LEU A 73 -7.01 9.51 -26.71
CA LEU A 73 -7.93 10.00 -25.68
C LEU A 73 -7.87 9.17 -24.40
N ASP A 74 -7.74 7.85 -24.52
CA ASP A 74 -7.61 6.95 -23.37
C ASP A 74 -6.26 7.16 -22.65
N LYS A 75 -5.18 7.46 -23.38
CA LYS A 75 -3.89 7.85 -22.79
C LYS A 75 -3.99 9.17 -22.03
N LEU A 76 -4.59 10.20 -22.64
CA LEU A 76 -4.84 11.49 -21.97
C LEU A 76 -5.74 11.31 -20.73
N TYR A 77 -6.75 10.47 -20.84
CA TYR A 77 -7.64 10.13 -19.73
C TYR A 77 -6.86 9.42 -18.63
N THR A 78 -6.02 8.44 -18.94
CA THR A 78 -5.19 7.68 -17.99
C THR A 78 -4.21 8.58 -17.24
N LEU A 79 -3.57 9.52 -17.95
CA LEU A 79 -2.73 10.55 -17.35
C LEU A 79 -3.52 11.52 -16.46
N GLY A 80 -4.86 11.57 -16.58
CA GLY A 80 -5.71 12.46 -15.82
C GLY A 80 -5.72 13.89 -16.36
N LEU A 81 -5.36 14.07 -17.63
CA LEU A 81 -5.33 15.37 -18.30
C LEU A 81 -6.70 15.76 -18.89
N VAL A 82 -7.55 14.76 -19.15
CA VAL A 82 -8.93 14.93 -19.59
C VAL A 82 -9.86 14.08 -18.74
N GLU A 83 -11.13 14.47 -18.67
CA GLU A 83 -12.22 13.70 -18.10
C GLU A 83 -13.12 13.18 -19.22
N LYS A 84 -13.84 12.09 -18.95
CA LYS A 84 -14.77 11.47 -19.90
C LYS A 84 -16.20 11.44 -19.33
N VAL A 85 -17.17 11.91 -20.10
CA VAL A 85 -18.61 11.79 -19.79
C VAL A 85 -19.33 11.28 -21.03
N GLY A 86 -19.84 10.05 -20.97
CA GLY A 86 -20.39 9.38 -22.14
C GLY A 86 -19.34 9.23 -23.24
N ARG A 87 -19.58 9.86 -24.40
CA ARG A 87 -18.64 9.90 -25.54
C ARG A 87 -17.77 11.16 -25.59
N ALA A 88 -18.04 12.12 -24.71
CA ALA A 88 -17.38 13.40 -24.66
C ALA A 88 -16.15 13.37 -23.75
N TYR A 89 -15.08 14.02 -24.20
CA TYR A 89 -13.85 14.25 -23.46
C TYR A 89 -13.62 15.75 -23.31
N TYR A 90 -13.17 16.19 -22.13
CA TYR A 90 -12.94 17.60 -21.84
C TYR A 90 -11.80 17.81 -20.85
N VAL A 91 -11.20 19.00 -20.86
CA VAL A 91 -10.16 19.41 -19.90
C VAL A 91 -10.83 20.08 -18.70
N LYS A 92 -10.86 19.39 -17.56
CA LYS A 92 -11.51 19.92 -16.34
C LYS A 92 -10.67 20.94 -15.57
N TYR A 93 -9.34 20.81 -15.62
CA TYR A 93 -8.41 21.63 -14.85
C TYR A 93 -7.28 22.16 -15.74
N PRO A 94 -6.68 23.32 -15.41
CA PRO A 94 -5.40 23.73 -15.98
C PRO A 94 -4.34 22.64 -15.83
N LEU A 95 -3.36 22.57 -16.74
CA LEU A 95 -2.40 21.46 -16.80
C LEU A 95 -1.67 21.22 -15.46
N GLY A 96 -1.17 22.26 -14.79
CA GLY A 96 -0.51 22.12 -13.49
C GLY A 96 -1.42 21.53 -12.42
N ASP A 97 -2.67 21.96 -12.38
CA ASP A 97 -3.68 21.44 -11.46
C ASP A 97 -4.06 19.99 -11.78
N ALA A 98 -4.19 19.65 -13.07
CA ALA A 98 -4.44 18.28 -13.50
C ALA A 98 -3.31 17.34 -13.05
N ILE A 99 -2.05 17.79 -13.19
CA ILE A 99 -0.88 17.04 -12.73
C ILE A 99 -0.95 16.77 -11.22
N ILE A 100 -1.21 17.80 -10.42
CA ILE A 100 -1.23 17.68 -8.95
C ILE A 100 -2.45 16.87 -8.48
N LYS A 101 -3.64 17.14 -9.02
CA LYS A 101 -4.91 16.58 -8.53
C LYS A 101 -5.27 15.22 -9.13
N ARG A 102 -4.72 14.87 -10.31
CA ARG A 102 -5.07 13.63 -11.03
C ARG A 102 -3.85 12.78 -11.35
N THR A 103 -2.86 13.32 -12.07
CA THR A 103 -1.73 12.51 -12.55
C THR A 103 -0.90 11.95 -11.39
N LEU A 104 -0.50 12.81 -10.45
CA LEU A 104 0.35 12.44 -9.33
C LEU A 104 -0.30 11.40 -8.41
N PRO A 105 -1.57 11.55 -7.96
CA PRO A 105 -2.25 10.51 -7.18
C PRO A 105 -2.27 9.15 -7.88
N ARG A 106 -2.62 9.10 -9.17
CA ARG A 106 -2.68 7.84 -9.93
C ARG A 106 -1.33 7.15 -10.04
N LEU A 107 -0.27 7.91 -10.31
CA LEU A 107 1.10 7.37 -10.33
C LEU A 107 1.51 6.83 -8.96
N ILE A 108 1.22 7.58 -7.89
CA ILE A 108 1.53 7.16 -6.51
C ILE A 108 0.77 5.87 -6.17
N ASP A 109 -0.50 5.76 -6.54
CA ASP A 109 -1.32 4.59 -6.25
C ASP A 109 -0.79 3.34 -6.97
N VAL A 110 -0.40 3.46 -8.25
CA VAL A 110 0.25 2.38 -8.99
C VAL A 110 1.58 1.98 -8.37
N LEU A 111 2.43 2.95 -7.99
CA LEU A 111 3.70 2.67 -7.33
C LEU A 111 3.51 2.00 -5.96
N LYS A 112 2.49 2.40 -5.19
CA LYS A 112 2.10 1.74 -3.94
C LYS A 112 1.64 0.30 -4.19
N GLU A 113 0.88 0.06 -5.25
CA GLU A 113 0.42 -1.28 -5.61
C GLU A 113 1.59 -2.19 -5.99
N ILE A 114 2.51 -1.69 -6.84
CA ILE A 114 3.74 -2.40 -7.20
C ILE A 114 4.55 -2.74 -5.94
N ALA A 115 4.78 -1.74 -5.07
CA ALA A 115 5.50 -1.94 -3.82
C ALA A 115 4.79 -2.91 -2.87
N LYS A 116 3.45 -2.88 -2.81
CA LYS A 116 2.65 -3.81 -2.01
C LYS A 116 2.80 -5.25 -2.53
N VAL A 117 2.70 -5.47 -3.83
CA VAL A 117 2.84 -6.81 -4.42
C VAL A 117 4.27 -7.33 -4.21
N GLU A 118 5.29 -6.51 -4.45
CA GLU A 118 6.70 -6.87 -4.22
C GLU A 118 6.98 -7.16 -2.75
N SER A 119 6.53 -6.30 -1.83
CA SER A 119 6.73 -6.50 -0.39
C SER A 119 5.92 -7.67 0.17
N SER A 120 4.73 -7.95 -0.35
CA SER A 120 3.96 -9.15 -0.02
C SER A 120 4.73 -10.40 -0.44
N PHE A 121 5.39 -10.36 -1.60
CA PHE A 121 6.27 -11.43 -2.07
C PHE A 121 7.51 -11.59 -1.17
N ARG A 122 8.14 -10.49 -0.75
CA ARG A 122 9.24 -10.52 0.24
C ARG A 122 8.79 -11.07 1.60
N THR A 123 7.59 -10.74 2.05
CA THR A 123 7.05 -11.27 3.31
C THR A 123 6.76 -12.77 3.21
N HIS A 124 6.40 -13.26 2.01
CA HIS A 124 6.23 -14.69 1.75
C HIS A 124 7.55 -15.49 1.75
N TYR A 125 8.68 -14.89 1.38
CA TYR A 125 9.99 -15.56 1.30
C TYR A 125 10.96 -15.27 2.47
N TYR A 126 10.85 -14.10 3.11
CA TYR A 126 11.73 -13.66 4.21
C TYR A 126 11.01 -13.44 5.54
N GLY A 127 9.67 -13.43 5.54
CA GLY A 127 8.91 -13.59 6.77
C GLY A 127 8.85 -15.08 7.10
N ARG A 128 9.37 -15.50 8.26
CA ARG A 128 8.85 -16.74 8.83
C ARG A 128 7.35 -16.51 8.99
N LEU A 129 6.52 -17.30 8.30
CA LEU A 129 5.18 -17.56 8.79
C LEU A 129 5.38 -17.96 10.25
N VAL A 130 4.92 -17.11 11.16
CA VAL A 130 4.95 -17.48 12.57
C VAL A 130 3.95 -18.63 12.65
N GLU A 131 4.44 -19.86 12.83
CA GLU A 131 3.63 -21.07 13.02
C GLU A 131 2.90 -21.00 14.36
N GLY A 132 2.04 -19.99 14.51
CA GLY A 132 1.41 -19.65 15.75
C GLY A 132 0.24 -18.69 15.54
N ILE A 133 -0.75 -18.82 16.42
CA ILE A 133 -1.97 -18.03 16.39
C ILE A 133 -1.70 -16.72 17.13
N ALA A 134 -1.94 -15.60 16.45
CA ALA A 134 -1.75 -14.27 17.01
C ALA A 134 -3.01 -13.78 17.75
N PHE A 135 -2.78 -13.23 18.94
CA PHE A 135 -3.79 -12.64 19.81
C PHE A 135 -3.38 -11.20 20.15
N ASN A 136 -4.37 -10.32 20.26
CA ASN A 136 -4.20 -8.91 20.59
C ASN A 136 -4.31 -8.60 22.10
N SER A 137 -4.48 -9.63 22.94
CA SER A 137 -4.57 -9.50 24.39
C SER A 137 -4.22 -10.84 25.06
N VAL A 138 -3.80 -10.79 26.32
CA VAL A 138 -3.61 -11.99 27.13
C VAL A 138 -4.93 -12.68 27.39
N ALA A 139 -6.00 -11.95 27.70
CA ALA A 139 -7.32 -12.54 27.93
C ALA A 139 -7.82 -13.37 26.74
N SER A 140 -7.58 -12.93 25.51
CA SER A 140 -7.97 -13.69 24.31
C SER A 140 -7.07 -14.89 24.02
N ALA A 141 -5.80 -14.84 24.45
CA ALA A 141 -4.85 -15.95 24.28
C ALA A 141 -5.05 -17.08 25.31
N ILE A 142 -5.47 -16.75 26.54
CA ILE A 142 -5.59 -17.70 27.66
C ILE A 142 -6.37 -18.99 27.32
N PRO A 143 -7.54 -18.95 26.65
CA PRO A 143 -8.26 -20.17 26.30
C PRO A 143 -7.45 -21.13 25.43
N MET A 144 -6.73 -20.60 24.43
CA MET A 144 -5.88 -21.40 23.55
C MET A 144 -4.67 -21.96 24.29
N ILE A 145 -4.01 -21.12 25.10
CA ILE A 145 -2.87 -21.55 25.90
C ILE A 145 -3.28 -22.66 26.87
N ALA A 146 -4.41 -22.50 27.56
CA ALA A 146 -4.92 -23.53 28.48
C ALA A 146 -5.18 -24.86 27.75
N TYR A 147 -5.82 -24.81 26.58
CA TYR A 147 -6.07 -25.99 25.76
C TYR A 147 -4.79 -26.70 25.32
N LEU A 148 -3.74 -25.95 24.96
CA LEU A 148 -2.46 -26.53 24.56
C LEU A 148 -1.64 -27.02 25.76
N MET A 149 -1.75 -26.38 26.93
CA MET A 149 -1.07 -26.81 28.16
C MET A 149 -1.52 -28.20 28.61
N ASP A 150 -2.78 -28.57 28.36
CA ASP A 150 -3.30 -29.92 28.63
C ASP A 150 -2.66 -30.99 27.72
N LYS A 151 -2.02 -30.58 26.62
CA LYS A 151 -1.40 -31.47 25.63
C LYS A 151 0.13 -31.47 25.67
N GLY A 152 0.75 -30.46 26.27
CA GLY A 152 2.20 -30.34 26.35
C GLY A 152 2.67 -28.94 26.70
N SER A 153 3.98 -28.70 26.52
CA SER A 153 4.58 -27.39 26.76
C SER A 153 4.15 -26.37 25.71
N VAL A 154 3.62 -25.23 26.14
CA VAL A 154 3.16 -24.17 25.23
C VAL A 154 4.21 -23.09 25.11
N LYS A 155 4.73 -22.91 23.91
CA LYS A 155 5.65 -21.81 23.60
C LYS A 155 4.84 -20.59 23.17
N VAL A 156 5.24 -19.41 23.63
CA VAL A 156 4.63 -18.14 23.23
C VAL A 156 5.70 -17.08 22.96
N SER A 157 5.37 -16.16 22.07
CA SER A 157 6.10 -14.90 21.86
C SER A 157 5.19 -13.74 22.26
N VAL A 158 5.73 -12.78 22.99
CA VAL A 158 4.99 -11.65 23.56
C VAL A 158 5.68 -10.36 23.17
N THR A 159 4.93 -9.43 22.59
CA THR A 159 5.36 -8.04 22.46
C THR A 159 4.54 -7.20 23.43
N GLY A 160 5.20 -6.33 24.18
CA GLY A 160 4.52 -5.52 25.18
C GLY A 160 5.39 -4.41 25.75
N THR A 161 4.91 -3.79 26.83
CA THR A 161 5.64 -2.74 27.54
C THR A 161 6.04 -3.24 28.92
N HIS A 162 7.33 -3.14 29.26
CA HIS A 162 7.82 -3.47 30.59
C HIS A 162 7.32 -2.43 31.60
N VAL A 163 6.68 -2.87 32.68
CA VAL A 163 5.96 -2.00 33.62
C VAL A 163 6.89 -1.00 34.31
N TYR A 164 8.07 -1.44 34.75
CA TYR A 164 9.02 -0.56 35.44
C TYR A 164 9.71 0.47 34.52
N THR A 165 10.15 0.05 33.32
CA THR A 165 10.98 0.90 32.45
C THR A 165 10.17 1.66 31.41
N GLY A 166 8.92 1.27 31.16
CA GLY A 166 8.08 1.83 30.10
C GLY A 166 8.55 1.51 28.69
N LYS A 167 9.59 0.70 28.51
CA LYS A 167 10.14 0.34 27.20
C LYS A 167 9.38 -0.81 26.57
N THR A 168 9.29 -0.79 25.25
CA THR A 168 8.84 -1.94 24.46
C THR A 168 9.82 -3.09 24.64
N VAL A 169 9.27 -4.28 24.86
CA VAL A 169 10.01 -5.54 25.01
C VAL A 169 9.37 -6.62 24.16
N GLU A 170 10.21 -7.54 23.69
CA GLU A 170 9.82 -8.78 23.05
C GLU A 170 10.39 -9.93 23.88
N LEU A 171 9.53 -10.87 24.24
CA LEU A 171 9.86 -12.03 25.06
C LEU A 171 9.41 -13.30 24.36
N GLU A 172 10.22 -14.33 24.43
CA GLU A 172 9.88 -15.66 23.95
C GLU A 172 10.16 -16.67 25.06
N GLY A 173 9.25 -17.61 25.27
CA GLY A 173 9.38 -18.56 26.37
C GLY A 173 8.29 -19.60 26.41
N VAL A 174 8.34 -20.44 27.44
CA VAL A 174 7.34 -21.47 27.71
C VAL A 174 6.41 -21.01 28.83
N VAL A 175 5.10 -21.15 28.63
CA VAL A 175 4.12 -20.79 29.65
C VAL A 175 4.15 -21.83 30.77
N THR A 176 4.39 -21.38 32.02
CA THR A 176 4.47 -22.25 33.20
C THR A 176 3.20 -22.26 34.03
N SER A 177 2.44 -21.15 34.03
CA SER A 177 1.15 -21.08 34.74
C SER A 177 0.25 -19.99 34.18
N LEU A 178 -1.06 -20.12 34.42
CA LEU A 178 -2.10 -19.19 33.98
C LEU A 178 -2.87 -18.65 35.19
N ASN A 179 -3.22 -17.35 35.14
CA ASN A 179 -4.14 -16.71 36.07
C ASN A 179 -5.28 -16.05 35.29
N ARG A 180 -6.42 -16.75 35.20
CA ARG A 180 -7.58 -16.30 34.42
C ARG A 180 -8.21 -15.02 35.00
N ASP A 181 -8.26 -14.90 36.32
CA ASP A 181 -8.87 -13.76 37.00
C ASP A 181 -8.03 -12.48 36.81
N ASN A 182 -6.71 -12.60 36.91
CA ASN A 182 -5.79 -11.49 36.66
C ASN A 182 -5.51 -11.26 35.16
N ARG A 183 -5.98 -12.15 34.27
CA ARG A 183 -5.68 -12.13 32.83
C ARG A 183 -4.16 -12.07 32.60
N SER A 184 -3.44 -12.94 33.29
CA SER A 184 -1.98 -13.03 33.23
C SER A 184 -1.50 -14.47 33.13
N PHE A 185 -0.26 -14.65 32.73
CA PHE A 185 0.44 -15.92 32.75
C PHE A 185 1.92 -15.72 33.10
N LYS A 186 2.53 -16.77 33.63
CA LYS A 186 3.98 -16.82 33.83
C LYS A 186 4.68 -17.41 32.63
N LEU A 187 5.73 -16.73 32.20
CA LEU A 187 6.56 -17.10 31.08
C LEU A 187 7.97 -17.41 31.57
N LEU A 188 8.44 -18.64 31.34
CA LEU A 188 9.84 -19.00 31.52
C LEU A 188 10.61 -18.62 30.26
N VAL A 189 11.42 -17.56 30.36
CA VAL A 189 12.23 -17.04 29.25
C VAL A 189 13.64 -17.65 29.25
N GLU A 190 14.34 -17.50 28.13
CA GLU A 190 15.73 -17.93 27.99
C GLU A 190 16.62 -17.33 29.11
N GLY A 191 17.44 -18.17 29.73
CA GLY A 191 18.21 -17.80 30.93
C GLY A 191 17.52 -18.11 32.26
N GLY A 192 16.39 -18.83 32.25
CA GLY A 192 15.77 -19.43 33.43
C GLY A 192 15.01 -18.45 34.33
N LYS A 193 14.70 -17.26 33.83
CA LYS A 193 13.92 -16.24 34.56
C LYS A 193 12.43 -16.45 34.28
N GLU A 194 11.61 -16.34 35.31
CA GLU A 194 10.16 -16.23 35.16
C GLU A 194 9.76 -14.76 35.02
N VAL A 195 8.85 -14.48 34.09
CA VAL A 195 8.28 -13.16 33.84
C VAL A 195 6.76 -13.26 33.88
N GLU A 196 6.10 -12.43 34.68
CA GLU A 196 4.65 -12.33 34.72
C GLU A 196 4.16 -11.40 33.61
N VAL A 197 3.41 -11.95 32.66
CA VAL A 197 2.85 -11.24 31.51
C VAL A 197 1.35 -11.11 31.68
N GLY A 198 0.81 -9.89 31.55
CA GLY A 198 -0.63 -9.69 31.62
C GLY A 198 -1.15 -8.62 30.66
N ASP A 199 -2.47 -8.49 30.64
CA ASP A 199 -3.15 -7.41 29.93
C ASP A 199 -2.85 -6.04 30.53
N ARG A 200 -3.21 -4.98 29.78
CA ARG A 200 -3.15 -3.59 30.24
C ARG A 200 -3.79 -3.40 31.62
N SER A 201 -4.89 -4.09 31.92
CA SER A 201 -5.61 -4.01 33.20
C SER A 201 -5.08 -4.89 34.33
N SER A 202 -4.21 -5.88 34.05
CA SER A 202 -3.71 -6.82 35.05
C SER A 202 -2.90 -6.15 36.15
N LYS A 203 -2.82 -6.71 37.35
CA LYS A 203 -2.01 -6.14 38.44
C LYS A 203 -0.82 -7.03 38.75
N GLY A 204 0.27 -6.44 39.24
CA GLY A 204 1.46 -7.17 39.67
C GLY A 204 2.18 -7.93 38.55
N VAL A 205 2.13 -7.42 37.31
CA VAL A 205 2.78 -8.04 36.15
C VAL A 205 4.04 -7.26 35.77
N ASP A 206 5.02 -7.96 35.20
CA ASP A 206 6.28 -7.38 34.73
C ASP A 206 6.11 -6.74 33.34
N VAL A 207 5.26 -7.35 32.50
CA VAL A 207 5.02 -6.91 31.12
C VAL A 207 3.52 -6.78 30.83
N LYS A 208 3.16 -5.67 30.19
CA LYS A 208 1.85 -5.42 29.61
C LYS A 208 1.85 -5.81 28.14
N ALA A 209 1.29 -6.96 27.82
CA ALA A 209 1.28 -7.44 26.44
C ALA A 209 0.35 -6.59 25.56
N SER A 210 0.85 -6.22 24.39
CA SER A 210 0.05 -5.68 23.28
C SER A 210 -0.27 -6.75 22.24
N SER A 211 0.55 -7.79 22.16
CA SER A 211 0.31 -8.97 21.32
C SER A 211 0.94 -10.20 21.92
N VAL A 212 0.29 -11.35 21.70
CA VAL A 212 0.77 -12.68 22.10
C VAL A 212 0.64 -13.59 20.88
N ILE A 213 1.69 -14.29 20.52
CA ILE A 213 1.66 -15.34 19.50
C ILE A 213 1.85 -16.67 20.21
N VAL A 214 0.91 -17.58 20.01
CA VAL A 214 0.91 -18.92 20.63
C VAL A 214 1.30 -19.93 19.57
N TYR A 215 2.41 -20.63 19.77
CA TYR A 215 2.90 -21.63 18.83
C TYR A 215 2.23 -22.99 19.08
N GLU A 216 1.86 -23.69 18.01
CA GLU A 216 1.37 -25.07 18.13
C GLU A 216 2.53 -26.01 18.48
N VAL A 217 2.24 -27.00 19.32
CA VAL A 217 3.20 -28.05 19.64
C VAL A 217 3.23 -28.99 18.43
N GLY A 218 4.32 -28.97 17.67
CA GLY A 218 4.60 -30.03 16.70
C GLY A 218 4.88 -31.34 17.43
N GLU A 219 4.30 -32.44 16.93
CA GLU A 219 4.64 -33.80 17.36
C GLU A 219 6.14 -34.12 17.21
#